data_AF-F4S0W5-F1
#
_entry.id   AF-F4S0W5-F1
#
_cell.length_a   1.000
_cell.length_b   1.000
_cell.length_c   1.000
_cell.angle_alpha   90.00
_cell.angle_beta   90.00
_cell.angle_gamma   90.00
#
_symmetry.space_group_name_H-M   'P 1'
#
loop_
_entity.id
_entity.type
_entity.pdbx_description
1 polymer ?
#
loop_
_entity_poly.entity_id
_entity_poly.type
_entity_poly.pdbx_seq_one_letter_code
_entity_poly.pdbx_strand_id
1 'polypeptide(L)'
;MIRAHFERCIKRIESFRARLKTSHVSGKKYPPMAIVAANRVRTVKGTMITEPKPERFAEEGYNSLVFDWGDGVILWESAVGIPGGWGKEVTKVVESKFGHMTLLADHESIDEALKACGTELNKP
;
A
#
# COMPACT_ATOMS: atom_id res chain seq x y z
N MET A 1 1.10 -16.68 24.28
CA MET A 1 0.33 -15.42 24.23
C MET A 1 0.47 -14.70 22.87
N ILE A 2 1.68 -14.54 22.33
CA ILE A 2 1.95 -13.87 21.05
C ILE A 2 1.38 -14.62 19.82
N ARG A 3 1.53 -15.95 19.75
CA ARG A 3 0.98 -16.77 18.65
C ARG A 3 -0.54 -16.63 18.48
N ALA A 4 -1.29 -16.78 19.57
CA ALA A 4 -2.74 -16.62 19.55
C ALA A 4 -3.16 -15.19 19.17
N HIS A 5 -2.35 -14.17 19.47
CA HIS A 5 -2.58 -12.80 18.99
C HIS A 5 -2.41 -12.71 17.47
N PHE A 6 -1.31 -13.21 16.91
CA PHE A 6 -1.09 -13.24 15.46
C PHE A 6 -2.17 -14.00 14.71
N GLU A 7 -2.58 -15.18 15.19
CA GLU A 7 -3.66 -15.97 14.57
C GLU A 7 -4.99 -15.19 14.52
N ARG A 8 -5.32 -14.42 15.56
CA ARG A 8 -6.50 -13.54 15.56
C ARG A 8 -6.35 -12.38 14.57
N CYS A 9 -5.17 -11.75 14.53
CA CYS A 9 -4.90 -10.64 13.61
C CYS A 9 -4.98 -11.10 12.15
N ILE A 10 -4.39 -12.26 11.82
CA ILE A 10 -4.44 -12.86 10.49
C ILE A 10 -5.90 -13.11 10.08
N LYS A 11 -6.68 -13.82 10.92
CA LYS A 11 -8.11 -14.07 10.62
C LYS A 11 -8.90 -12.80 10.37
N ARG A 12 -8.64 -11.75 11.17
CA ARG A 12 -9.31 -10.45 11.02
C ARG A 12 -8.91 -9.76 9.71
N ILE A 13 -7.63 -9.78 9.35
CA ILE A 13 -7.11 -9.20 8.11
C ILE A 13 -7.70 -9.94 6.89
N GLU A 14 -7.74 -11.27 6.91
CA GLU A 14 -8.31 -12.08 5.83
C GLU A 14 -9.80 -11.79 5.64
N SER A 15 -10.57 -11.78 6.73
CA SER A 15 -11.99 -11.42 6.71
C SER A 15 -12.22 -10.01 6.16
N PHE A 16 -11.40 -9.04 6.58
CA PHE A 16 -11.46 -7.68 6.09
C PHE A 16 -11.17 -7.59 4.58
N ARG A 17 -10.11 -8.26 4.09
CA ARG A 17 -9.75 -8.28 2.66
C ARG A 17 -10.84 -8.93 1.81
N ALA A 18 -11.45 -10.01 2.29
CA ALA A 18 -12.57 -10.65 1.60
C ALA A 18 -13.77 -9.69 1.47
N ARG A 19 -14.13 -8.99 2.55
CA ARG A 19 -15.20 -7.99 2.54
C ARG A 19 -14.92 -6.80 1.63
N LEU A 20 -13.68 -6.31 1.58
CA LEU A 20 -13.30 -5.18 0.72
C LEU A 20 -13.63 -5.46 -0.76
N LYS A 21 -13.34 -6.68 -1.24
CA LYS A 21 -13.59 -7.08 -2.63
C LYS A 21 -15.06 -6.98 -3.05
N THR A 22 -15.98 -7.21 -2.12
CA THR A 22 -17.43 -7.22 -2.38
C THR A 22 -18.17 -5.99 -1.84
N SER A 23 -17.46 -5.11 -1.12
CA SER A 23 -18.05 -3.92 -0.48
C SER A 23 -18.41 -2.80 -1.45
N HIS A 24 -17.81 -2.76 -2.65
CA HIS A 24 -18.20 -1.82 -3.68
C HIS A 24 -19.54 -2.22 -4.28
N VAL A 25 -20.50 -1.30 -4.23
CA VAL A 25 -21.86 -1.50 -4.75
C VAL A 25 -21.99 -0.81 -6.10
N SER A 26 -22.23 -1.60 -7.15
CA SER A 26 -22.44 -1.10 -8.51
C SER A 26 -23.60 -0.10 -8.56
N GLY A 27 -23.42 1.02 -9.27
CA GLY A 27 -24.42 2.08 -9.44
C GLY A 27 -24.53 3.06 -8.26
N LYS A 28 -23.89 2.79 -7.12
CA LYS A 28 -23.77 3.78 -6.04
C LYS A 28 -22.67 4.79 -6.41
N LYS A 29 -22.93 6.08 -6.15
CA LYS A 29 -21.91 7.13 -6.29
C LYS A 29 -21.01 7.15 -5.06
N TYR A 30 -19.71 7.04 -5.28
CA TYR A 30 -18.69 7.25 -4.25
C TYR A 30 -17.92 8.55 -4.53
N PRO A 31 -17.30 9.18 -3.51
CA PRO A 31 -16.40 10.29 -3.73
C PRO A 31 -15.21 9.88 -4.62
N PRO A 32 -14.70 10.78 -5.48
CA PRO A 32 -13.48 10.52 -6.24
C PRO A 32 -12.30 10.29 -5.30
N MET A 33 -11.39 9.40 -5.70
CA MET A 33 -10.18 9.08 -4.96
C MET A 33 -8.95 9.33 -5.82
N ALA A 34 -7.89 9.86 -5.24
CA ALA A 34 -6.56 9.89 -5.85
C ALA A 34 -5.60 9.05 -5.01
N ILE A 35 -4.65 8.39 -5.67
CA ILE A 35 -3.60 7.61 -5.02
C ILE A 35 -2.29 8.36 -5.19
N VAL A 36 -1.59 8.63 -4.09
CA VAL A 36 -0.21 9.10 -4.11
C VAL A 36 0.68 7.93 -3.71
N ALA A 37 1.60 7.55 -4.58
CA ALA A 37 2.51 6.41 -4.36
C ALA A 37 3.87 6.69 -5.01
N ALA A 38 4.91 5.95 -4.61
CA ALA A 38 6.23 6.08 -5.22
C ALA A 38 6.72 4.74 -5.80
N ASN A 39 7.46 4.81 -6.90
CA ASN A 39 7.93 3.65 -7.67
C ASN A 39 9.45 3.68 -7.93
N ARG A 40 10.22 4.26 -7.01
CA ARG A 40 11.61 4.66 -7.28
C ARG A 40 12.63 3.98 -6.39
N VAL A 41 12.19 3.39 -5.28
CA VAL A 41 13.07 2.74 -4.30
C VAL A 41 12.90 1.23 -4.41
N ARG A 42 14.02 0.51 -4.47
CA ARG A 42 14.02 -0.96 -4.36
C ARG A 42 13.44 -1.34 -3.00
N THR A 43 12.29 -1.98 -3.03
CA THR A 43 11.50 -2.33 -1.85
C THR A 43 11.54 -3.84 -1.65
N VAL A 44 11.76 -4.26 -0.40
CA VAL A 44 11.84 -5.69 -0.06
C VAL A 44 10.48 -6.34 -0.34
N LYS A 45 10.46 -7.30 -1.27
CA LYS A 45 9.31 -8.12 -1.62
C LYS A 45 9.25 -9.41 -0.80
N GLY A 46 10.41 -9.90 -0.35
CA GLY A 46 10.53 -11.08 0.46
C GLY A 46 11.97 -11.49 0.69
N THR A 47 12.17 -12.67 1.26
CA THR A 47 13.48 -13.28 1.45
C THR A 47 13.45 -14.70 0.90
N MET A 48 14.52 -15.12 0.26
CA MET A 48 14.71 -16.51 -0.12
C MET A 48 15.12 -17.31 1.12
N ILE A 49 14.42 -18.41 1.38
CA ILE A 49 14.71 -19.34 2.48
C ILE A 49 15.31 -20.60 1.86
N THR A 50 16.61 -20.82 2.07
CA THR A 50 17.32 -22.02 1.59
C THR A 50 17.27 -23.15 2.61
N GLU A 51 17.13 -22.84 3.90
CA GLU A 51 16.95 -23.81 4.99
C GLU A 51 15.74 -23.43 5.86
N PRO A 52 14.80 -24.36 6.12
CA PRO A 52 13.60 -24.06 6.90
C PRO A 52 13.89 -24.13 8.40
N LYS A 53 14.75 -23.23 8.91
CA LYS A 53 15.07 -23.08 10.35
C LYS A 53 14.61 -21.70 10.85
N PRO A 54 13.34 -21.55 11.23
CA PRO A 54 12.73 -20.26 11.56
C PRO A 54 13.45 -19.50 12.68
N GLU A 55 13.98 -20.24 13.66
CA GLU A 55 14.64 -19.68 14.85
C GLU A 55 15.88 -18.87 14.47
N ARG A 56 16.60 -19.32 13.44
CA ARG A 56 17.83 -18.68 12.96
C ARG A 56 17.60 -17.29 12.38
N PHE A 57 16.44 -17.03 11.79
CA PHE A 57 16.12 -15.71 11.22
C PHE A 57 15.88 -14.65 12.29
N ALA A 58 15.43 -15.05 13.49
CA ALA A 58 15.24 -14.13 14.60
C ALA A 58 16.58 -13.64 15.18
N GLU A 59 17.63 -14.47 15.08
CA GLU A 59 18.96 -14.20 15.64
C GLU A 59 19.90 -13.54 14.62
N GLU A 60 19.92 -14.05 13.38
CA GLU A 60 20.88 -13.64 12.34
C GLU A 60 20.31 -12.62 11.35
N GLY A 61 18.99 -12.40 11.36
CA GLY A 61 18.31 -11.57 10.37
C GLY A 61 18.12 -12.24 9.01
N TYR A 62 17.74 -11.45 8.01
CA TYR A 62 17.44 -11.92 6.65
C TYR A 62 18.55 -11.51 5.67
N ASN A 63 19.18 -12.50 5.03
CA ASN A 63 20.36 -12.26 4.18
C ASN A 63 20.08 -12.29 2.66
N SER A 64 19.02 -12.98 2.22
CA SER A 64 18.73 -13.19 0.78
C SER A 64 17.45 -12.46 0.38
N LEU A 65 17.48 -11.14 0.50
CA LEU A 65 16.33 -10.29 0.20
C LEU A 65 16.08 -10.21 -1.32
N VAL A 66 14.81 -10.33 -1.68
CA VAL A 66 14.30 -10.15 -3.04
C VAL A 66 13.64 -8.78 -3.10
N PHE A 67 13.98 -7.99 -4.12
CA PHE A 67 13.50 -6.62 -4.26
C PHE A 67 12.63 -6.47 -5.50
N ASP A 68 11.70 -5.53 -5.42
CA ASP A 68 10.89 -5.04 -6.53
C ASP A 68 10.77 -3.52 -6.41
N TRP A 69 10.05 -2.86 -7.33
CA TRP A 69 9.89 -1.40 -7.27
C TRP A 69 8.79 -0.97 -6.27
N GLY A 70 9.02 0.15 -5.60
CA GLY A 70 8.11 0.72 -4.60
C GLY A 70 8.67 1.99 -3.95
N ASP A 71 8.28 2.24 -2.70
CA ASP A 71 8.63 3.46 -1.94
C ASP A 71 9.70 3.24 -0.85
N GLY A 72 10.26 2.03 -0.77
CA GLY A 72 11.21 1.58 0.24
C GLY A 72 10.58 0.72 1.34
N VAL A 73 9.24 0.69 1.42
CA VAL A 73 8.47 -0.09 2.40
C VAL A 73 7.32 -0.87 1.72
N ILE A 74 6.55 -0.20 0.88
CA ILE A 74 5.40 -0.73 0.16
C ILE A 74 5.74 -0.90 -1.32
N LEU A 75 5.41 -2.07 -1.88
CA LEU A 75 5.54 -2.35 -3.31
C LEU A 75 4.57 -1.49 -4.11
N TRP A 76 5.01 -1.03 -5.29
CA TRP A 76 4.17 -0.25 -6.19
C TRP A 76 2.85 -0.96 -6.52
N GLU A 77 2.93 -2.23 -6.89
CA GLU A 77 1.75 -3.06 -7.20
C GLU A 77 0.75 -3.10 -6.03
N SER A 78 1.25 -3.14 -4.79
CA SER A 78 0.39 -3.11 -3.61
C SER A 78 -0.18 -1.73 -3.31
N ALA A 79 0.51 -0.65 -3.66
CA ALA A 79 0.08 0.72 -3.41
C ALA A 79 -1.03 1.15 -4.39
N VAL A 80 -0.91 0.77 -5.66
CA VAL A 80 -1.86 1.17 -6.72
C VAL A 80 -2.93 0.10 -6.99
N GLY A 81 -2.72 -1.13 -6.52
CA GLY A 81 -3.64 -2.25 -6.67
C GLY A 81 -4.86 -2.16 -5.76
N ILE A 82 -5.87 -1.39 -6.16
CA ILE A 82 -7.13 -1.25 -5.43
C ILE A 82 -8.06 -2.45 -5.69
N PRO A 83 -8.58 -3.15 -4.66
CA PRO A 83 -9.37 -4.36 -4.82
C PRO A 83 -10.81 -4.10 -5.31
N GLY A 84 -11.37 -5.06 -6.05
CA GLY A 84 -12.80 -5.06 -6.41
C GLY A 84 -13.20 -3.91 -7.32
N GLY A 85 -14.42 -3.38 -7.12
CA GLY A 85 -14.95 -2.28 -7.94
C GLY A 85 -14.34 -0.90 -7.63
N TRP A 86 -13.60 -0.77 -6.53
CA TRP A 86 -13.08 0.51 -6.02
C TRP A 86 -12.08 1.19 -6.95
N GLY A 87 -11.39 0.44 -7.82
CA GLY A 87 -10.51 1.03 -8.83
C GLY A 87 -11.22 1.99 -9.78
N LYS A 88 -12.55 1.87 -9.95
CA LYS A 88 -13.36 2.79 -10.78
C LYS A 88 -13.50 4.18 -10.18
N GLU A 89 -13.34 4.30 -8.86
CA GLU A 89 -13.44 5.57 -8.16
C GLU A 89 -12.09 6.30 -8.10
N VAL A 90 -11.00 5.63 -8.50
CA VAL A 90 -9.68 6.23 -8.58
C VAL A 90 -9.62 7.13 -9.82
N THR A 91 -9.62 8.44 -9.61
CA THR A 91 -9.53 9.44 -10.68
C THR A 91 -8.10 9.63 -11.16
N LYS A 92 -7.11 9.42 -10.28
CA LYS A 92 -5.70 9.61 -10.62
C LYS A 92 -4.77 8.81 -9.72
N VAL A 93 -3.69 8.32 -10.31
CA VAL A 93 -2.50 7.85 -9.60
C VAL A 93 -1.40 8.89 -9.82
N VAL A 94 -0.91 9.49 -8.75
CA VAL A 94 0.16 10.49 -8.75
C VAL A 94 1.42 9.82 -8.23
N GLU A 95 2.43 9.73 -9.09
CA GLU A 95 3.72 9.19 -8.69
C GLU A 95 4.54 10.28 -8.00
N SER A 96 4.86 10.06 -6.72
CA SER A 96 5.71 10.95 -5.94
C SER A 96 7.19 10.67 -6.20
N LYS A 97 8.00 11.72 -6.13
CA LYS A 97 9.47 11.63 -6.18
C LYS A 97 10.10 11.23 -4.84
N PHE A 98 9.33 11.19 -3.77
CA PHE A 98 9.79 10.89 -2.41
C PHE A 98 9.50 9.43 -2.00
N GLY A 99 10.31 8.89 -1.10
CA GLY A 99 10.08 7.57 -0.51
C GLY A 99 9.05 7.60 0.62
N HIS A 100 8.76 6.42 1.17
CA HIS A 100 7.70 6.17 2.16
C HIS A 100 7.59 7.23 3.27
N MET A 101 8.70 7.48 3.97
CA MET A 101 8.74 8.39 5.13
C MET A 101 8.48 9.85 4.78
N THR A 102 8.77 10.23 3.54
CA THR A 102 8.71 11.61 3.04
C THR A 102 7.58 11.82 2.04
N LEU A 103 6.72 10.82 1.82
CA LEU A 103 5.70 10.84 0.78
C LEU A 103 4.75 12.05 0.93
N LEU A 104 4.36 12.37 2.16
CA LEU A 104 3.47 13.50 2.46
C LEU A 104 4.18 14.87 2.42
N ALA A 105 5.51 14.89 2.36
CA ALA A 105 6.26 16.13 2.14
C ALA A 105 6.30 16.53 0.65
N ASP A 106 5.82 15.66 -0.25
CA ASP A 106 5.66 15.98 -1.67
C ASP A 106 4.44 16.86 -1.90
N HIS A 107 4.54 18.14 -1.51
CA HIS A 107 3.41 19.06 -1.59
C HIS A 107 2.87 19.21 -3.01
N GLU A 108 3.72 19.06 -4.04
CA GLU A 108 3.31 19.09 -5.45
C GLU A 108 2.40 17.90 -5.79
N SER A 109 2.82 16.67 -5.45
CA SER A 109 1.98 15.49 -5.68
C SER A 109 0.71 15.47 -4.84
N ILE A 110 0.75 15.99 -3.61
CA ILE A 110 -0.43 16.10 -2.75
C ILE A 110 -1.43 17.11 -3.31
N ASP A 111 -0.97 18.29 -3.75
CA ASP A 111 -1.83 19.28 -4.40
C ASP A 111 -2.47 18.73 -5.69
N GLU A 112 -1.69 18.01 -6.51
CA GLU A 112 -2.19 17.34 -7.70
C GLU A 112 -3.26 16.28 -7.40
N ALA A 113 -3.08 15.49 -6.33
CA ALA A 113 -4.05 14.50 -5.88
C ALA A 113 -5.33 15.15 -5.35
N LEU A 114 -5.22 16.24 -4.58
CA LEU A 114 -6.38 16.99 -4.07
C LEU A 114 -7.19 17.61 -5.20
N LYS A 115 -6.53 18.18 -6.21
CA LYS A 115 -7.19 18.68 -7.42
C LYS A 115 -7.93 17.56 -8.16
N ALA A 116 -7.33 16.37 -8.26
CA ALA A 116 -7.97 15.20 -8.87
C ALA A 116 -9.20 14.68 -8.09
N CYS A 117 -9.28 14.96 -6.79
CA CYS A 117 -10.46 14.69 -5.96
C CYS A 117 -11.52 15.81 -6.03
N GLY A 118 -11.28 16.89 -6.76
CA GLY A 118 -12.19 18.04 -6.83
C GLY A 118 -12.20 18.92 -5.58
N THR A 119 -11.20 18.79 -4.70
CA THR A 119 -10.96 19.73 -3.62
C THR A 119 -10.00 20.81 -4.12
N GLU A 120 -10.53 21.96 -4.53
CA GLU A 120 -9.69 23.14 -4.65
C GLU A 120 -9.26 23.56 -3.24
N LEU A 121 -7.97 23.45 -2.94
CA LEU A 121 -7.41 24.13 -1.79
C LEU A 121 -7.58 25.63 -2.05
N ASN A 122 -8.57 26.23 -1.38
CA ASN A 122 -8.69 27.68 -1.34
C ASN A 122 -7.32 28.26 -0.99
N LYS A 123 -6.70 28.99 -1.93
CA LYS A 123 -5.49 29.77 -1.65
C LYS A 123 -5.84 30.77 -0.53
N PRO A 124 -4.91 31.01 0.41
CA PRO A 124 -5.14 31.98 1.49
C PRO A 124 -5.44 33.38 0.95
#